data_AF-A0A7C3SVL1-F1
#
_entry.id   AF-A0A7C3SVL1-F1
#
_cell.length_a   1.000
_cell.length_b   1.000
_cell.length_c   1.000
_cell.angle_alpha   90.00
_cell.angle_beta   90.00
_cell.angle_gamma   90.00
#
_symmetry.space_group_name_H-M   'P 1'
#
loop_
_entity.id
_entity.type
_entity.pdbx_description
1 polymer ?
#
loop_
_entity_poly.entity_id
_entity_poly.type
_entity_poly.pdbx_seq_one_letter_code
_entity_poly.pdbx_strand_id
1 'polypeptide(L)'
;MSANSEPQVISFKADKALWEALEGITNRSEFIRNAILMALNNVCPLCGGTGLISASQRNHLQNFLKNHEVVICKECNQRHLTCTQSSKK
;
A
#
# COMPACT_ATOMS: atom_id res chain seq x y z
N MET A 1 -9.97 -19.60 15.55
CA MET A 1 -8.58 -19.47 16.03
C MET A 1 -8.44 -18.06 16.59
N SER A 2 -8.47 -17.93 17.91
CA SER A 2 -8.39 -16.65 18.60
C SER A 2 -6.93 -16.24 18.69
N ALA A 3 -6.49 -15.33 17.81
CA ALA A 3 -5.13 -14.81 17.82
C ALA A 3 -4.96 -13.87 19.03
N ASN A 4 -4.12 -14.26 19.97
CA ASN A 4 -3.68 -13.43 21.08
C ASN A 4 -2.91 -12.23 20.49
N SER A 5 -3.53 -11.05 20.41
CA SER A 5 -2.93 -9.87 19.79
C SER A 5 -2.12 -9.09 20.81
N GLU A 6 -1.00 -9.65 21.28
CA GLU A 6 -0.05 -8.86 22.06
C GLU A 6 0.47 -7.71 21.19
N PRO A 7 0.33 -6.45 21.66
CA PRO A 7 0.77 -5.30 20.90
C PRO A 7 2.29 -5.36 20.73
N GLN A 8 2.74 -5.40 19.48
CA GLN A 8 4.15 -5.32 19.14
C GLN A 8 4.62 -3.87 19.26
N VAL A 9 5.79 -3.66 19.86
CA VAL A 9 6.38 -2.33 20.02
C VAL A 9 7.43 -2.11 18.93
N ILE A 10 7.24 -1.03 18.16
CA ILE A 10 8.22 -0.55 17.18
C ILE A 10 8.73 0.81 17.67
N SER A 11 10.04 0.93 17.84
CA SER A 11 10.72 2.17 18.23
C SER A 11 11.64 2.62 17.11
N PHE A 12 11.53 3.87 16.69
CA PHE A 12 12.44 4.51 15.75
C PHE A 12 12.85 5.88 16.27
N LYS A 13 14.02 6.36 15.84
CA LYS A 13 14.48 7.71 16.16
C LYS A 13 13.80 8.69 15.21
N ALA A 14 13.11 9.69 15.76
CA ALA A 14 12.63 10.83 14.99
C ALA A 14 13.77 11.83 14.79
N ASP A 15 13.93 12.34 13.58
CA ASP A 15 14.76 13.52 13.35
C ASP A 15 14.05 14.77 13.90
N LYS A 16 14.77 15.90 13.90
CA LYS A 16 14.25 17.15 14.44
C LYS A 16 12.98 17.61 13.71
N ALA A 17 12.95 17.46 12.39
CA ALA A 17 11.81 17.88 11.58
C ALA A 17 10.53 17.08 11.92
N LEU A 18 10.64 15.76 12.05
CA LEU A 18 9.52 14.90 12.45
C LEU A 18 9.11 15.17 13.90
N TRP A 19 10.07 15.40 14.80
CA TRP A 19 9.77 15.72 16.20
C TRP A 19 8.94 17.00 16.33
N GLU A 20 9.35 18.07 15.65
CA GLU A 20 8.65 19.36 15.62
C GLU A 20 7.28 19.24 14.93
N ALA A 21 7.19 18.49 13.84
CA ALA A 21 5.92 18.26 13.15
C ALA A 21 4.88 17.49 14.00
N LEU A 22 5.32 16.72 15.00
CA LEU A 22 4.46 16.00 15.94
C LEU A 22 4.13 16.83 17.21
N GLU A 23 4.67 18.04 17.32
CA GLU A 23 4.37 18.95 18.42
C GLU A 23 2.90 19.39 18.40
N GLY A 24 2.27 19.51 19.57
CA GLY A 24 0.83 19.83 19.68
C GLY A 24 -0.14 18.67 19.42
N ILE A 25 0.31 17.53 18.88
CA ILE A 25 -0.55 16.35 18.73
C ILE A 25 -0.74 15.67 20.09
N THR A 26 -1.99 15.61 20.55
CA THR A 26 -2.35 15.07 21.87
C THR A 26 -2.00 13.59 22.02
N ASN A 27 -2.21 12.78 20.98
CA ASN A 27 -1.87 11.36 20.95
C ASN A 27 -1.01 11.02 19.72
N ARG A 28 0.31 11.27 19.85
CA ARG A 28 1.29 11.03 18.77
C ARG A 28 1.28 9.60 18.28
N SER A 29 1.19 8.62 19.18
CA SER A 29 1.20 7.19 18.83
C SER A 29 0.00 6.80 17.98
N GLU A 30 -1.20 7.27 18.31
CA GLU A 30 -2.39 7.05 17.51
C GLU A 30 -2.30 7.72 16.13
N PHE A 31 -1.87 8.98 16.10
CA PHE A 31 -1.65 9.70 14.84
C PHE A 31 -0.67 8.97 13.93
N ILE A 32 0.50 8.56 14.45
CA ILE A 32 1.52 7.85 13.69
C ILE A 32 1.00 6.50 13.18
N ARG A 33 0.28 5.73 14.02
CA ARG A 33 -0.32 4.45 13.58
C ARG A 33 -1.29 4.66 12.41
N ASN A 34 -2.19 5.63 12.53
CA ASN A 34 -3.17 5.93 11.48
C ASN A 34 -2.47 6.41 10.20
N ALA A 35 -1.48 7.29 10.32
CA ALA A 35 -0.71 7.78 9.18
C ALA A 35 0.03 6.65 8.45
N ILE A 36 0.66 5.73 9.18
CA ILE A 36 1.34 4.56 8.60
C ILE A 36 0.33 3.63 7.92
N LEU A 37 -0.80 3.30 8.56
CA LEU A 37 -1.82 2.44 7.96
C LEU A 37 -2.42 3.05 6.69
N MET A 38 -2.70 4.36 6.70
CA MET A 38 -3.17 5.08 5.52
C MET A 38 -2.12 5.09 4.40
N ALA A 39 -0.85 5.30 4.75
CA ALA A 39 0.23 5.23 3.77
C ALA A 39 0.28 3.83 3.13
N LEU A 40 0.31 2.76 3.95
CA LEU A 40 0.37 1.37 3.49
C LEU A 40 -0.83 0.97 2.63
N ASN A 41 -2.05 1.42 2.96
CA ASN A 41 -3.24 1.14 2.14
C ASN A 41 -3.14 1.75 0.73
N ASN A 42 -2.37 2.82 0.56
CA ASN A 42 -2.16 3.49 -0.72
C ASN A 42 -0.86 3.06 -1.42
N VAL A 43 -0.05 2.19 -0.80
CA VAL A 43 1.18 1.69 -1.40
C VAL A 43 0.85 0.70 -2.51
N CYS A 44 1.49 0.87 -3.68
CA CYS A 44 1.39 -0.09 -4.77
C CYS A 44 1.87 -1.47 -4.29
N PRO A 45 1.01 -2.51 -4.31
CA PRO A 45 1.33 -3.82 -3.73
C PRO A 45 2.42 -4.57 -4.49
N LEU A 46 2.73 -4.15 -5.72
CA LEU A 46 3.77 -4.79 -6.53
C LEU A 46 5.16 -4.21 -6.25
N CYS A 47 5.30 -2.89 -6.22
CA CYS A 47 6.60 -2.23 -6.03
C CYS A 47 6.90 -1.87 -4.58
N GLY A 48 5.94 -2.04 -3.66
CA GLY A 48 6.09 -1.63 -2.26
C GLY A 48 6.26 -0.12 -2.10
N GLY A 49 5.75 0.66 -3.06
CA GLY A 49 5.78 2.13 -3.00
C GLY A 49 7.06 2.77 -3.55
N THR A 50 8.01 1.96 -4.02
CA THR A 50 9.27 2.44 -4.62
C THR A 50 9.09 3.06 -6.02
N GLY A 51 7.95 2.79 -6.68
CA GLY A 51 7.71 3.17 -8.07
C GLY A 51 8.51 2.37 -9.11
N LEU A 52 9.39 1.46 -8.67
CA LEU A 52 10.23 0.64 -9.52
C LEU A 52 10.06 -0.84 -9.19
N ILE A 53 10.15 -1.71 -10.19
CA ILE A 53 10.08 -3.15 -10.01
C ILE A 53 11.31 -3.83 -10.60
N SER A 54 11.73 -4.92 -9.97
CA SER A 54 12.86 -5.72 -10.45
C SER A 54 12.54 -6.39 -11.80
N ALA A 55 13.56 -6.94 -12.45
CA ALA A 55 13.37 -7.70 -13.69
C ALA A 55 12.47 -8.93 -13.49
N SER A 56 12.62 -9.65 -12.37
CA SER A 56 11.77 -10.79 -12.04
C SER A 56 10.32 -10.36 -11.80
N GLN A 57 10.09 -9.30 -11.02
CA GLN A 57 8.74 -8.75 -10.81
C GLN A 57 8.07 -8.30 -12.11
N ARG A 58 8.84 -7.72 -13.04
CA ARG A 58 8.33 -7.36 -14.36
C ARG A 58 7.87 -8.58 -15.16
N ASN A 59 8.63 -9.66 -15.14
CA ASN A 59 8.24 -10.90 -15.81
C ASN A 59 6.96 -11.49 -15.21
N HIS A 60 6.82 -11.47 -13.87
CA HIS A 60 5.59 -11.88 -13.19
C HIS A 60 4.40 -10.99 -13.57
N LEU A 61 4.60 -9.67 -13.60
CA LEU A 61 3.57 -8.72 -14.01
C LEU A 61 3.14 -8.93 -15.46
N GLN A 62 4.09 -9.12 -16.38
CA GLN A 62 3.78 -9.41 -17.79
C GLN A 62 2.97 -10.70 -17.94
N ASN A 63 3.29 -11.75 -17.16
CA ASN A 63 2.51 -12.97 -17.19
C ASN A 63 1.09 -12.77 -16.64
N PHE A 64 0.95 -11.99 -15.56
CA PHE A 64 -0.35 -11.62 -14.99
C PHE A 64 -1.22 -10.84 -16.00
N LEU A 65 -0.60 -9.89 -16.72
CA LEU A 65 -1.25 -9.06 -17.74
C LEU A 65 -1.60 -9.80 -19.04
N LYS A 66 -1.29 -11.09 -19.17
CA LYS A 66 -1.82 -11.91 -20.30
C LYS A 66 -3.33 -12.12 -20.18
N ASN A 67 -3.83 -12.19 -18.96
CA ASN A 67 -5.23 -12.49 -18.64
C ASN A 67 -5.92 -11.34 -17.89
N HIS A 68 -5.21 -10.22 -17.72
CA HIS A 68 -5.69 -9.03 -17.06
C HIS A 68 -5.22 -7.82 -17.85
N GLU A 69 -6.03 -6.77 -17.91
CA GLU A 69 -5.70 -5.55 -18.63
C GLU A 69 -5.83 -4.35 -17.69
N VAL A 70 -5.06 -3.29 -17.97
CA VAL A 70 -5.16 -2.02 -17.26
C VAL A 70 -6.00 -1.08 -18.12
N VAL A 71 -7.18 -0.73 -17.65
CA VAL A 71 -8.11 0.17 -18.36
C VAL A 71 -8.34 1.44 -17.55
N ILE A 72 -8.87 2.48 -18.20
CA ILE A 72 -9.23 3.73 -17.55
C ILE A 72 -10.74 3.69 -17.25
N CYS A 73 -11.10 3.86 -15.99
CA CYS A 73 -12.49 3.97 -15.57
C CYS A 73 -13.12 5.22 -16.19
N LYS A 74 -14.29 5.09 -16.81
CA LYS A 74 -15.00 6.21 -17.46
C LYS A 74 -15.61 7.21 -16.48
N GLU A 75 -15.84 6.80 -15.23
CA GLU A 75 -16.50 7.64 -14.22
C GLU A 75 -15.51 8.48 -13.42
N CYS A 76 -14.42 7.87 -12.92
CA CYS A 76 -13.43 8.54 -12.08
C CYS A 76 -12.09 8.83 -12.76
N ASN A 77 -11.92 8.42 -14.03
CA ASN A 77 -10.71 8.57 -14.84
C ASN A 77 -9.44 7.93 -14.21
N GLN A 78 -9.62 6.99 -13.28
CA GLN A 78 -8.52 6.24 -12.66
C GLN A 78 -8.23 4.95 -13.41
N ARG A 79 -6.96 4.51 -13.37
CA ARG A 79 -6.55 3.21 -13.90
C ARG A 79 -7.00 2.11 -12.96
N HIS A 80 -7.60 1.05 -13.50
CA HIS A 80 -7.91 -0.16 -12.74
C HIS A 80 -7.60 -1.41 -13.57
N LEU A 81 -7.46 -2.54 -12.88
CA LEU A 81 -7.28 -3.84 -13.50
C LEU A 81 -8.65 -4.47 -13.79
N THR A 82 -8.80 -5.09 -14.95
CA THR A 82 -9.92 -5.97 -15.29
C THR A 82 -9.39 -7.36 -15.63
N CYS A 83 -10.16 -8.40 -15.31
CA CYS A 83 -9.84 -9.78 -15.67
C CYS A 83 -10.53 -10.12 -16.98
N THR A 84 -9.78 -10.58 -17.98
CA THR A 84 -10.35 -10.98 -19.27
C THR A 84 -10.88 -12.42 -19.24
N GLN A 85 -10.57 -13.19 -18.18
CA GLN A 85 -11.07 -14.55 -17.96
C GLN A 85 -12.35 -14.61 -17.10
N SER A 86 -13.13 -13.53 -17.01
CA SER A 86 -14.43 -13.51 -16.32
C SER A 86 -15.54 -14.29 -17.05
N SER A 87 -15.22 -15.46 -17.60
CA SER A 87 -16.19 -16.46 -18.01
C SER A 87 -15.86 -17.81 -17.34
N LYS A 88 -16.41 -18.03 -16.15
CA LYS A 88 -17.10 -19.27 -15.80
C LYS A 88 -17.92 -19.06 -14.52
N LYS A 89 -19.23 -19.23 -14.72
CA LYS A 89 -20.26 -19.48 -13.70
C LYS A 89 -19.85 -20.60 -12.76
#